data_AF-A0A2D9LG26-F1
#
_entry.id   AF-A0A2D9LG26-F1
#
_cell.length_a   1.000
_cell.length_b   1.000
_cell.length_c   1.000
_cell.angle_alpha   90.00
_cell.angle_beta   90.00
_cell.angle_gamma   90.00
#
_symmetry.space_group_name_H-M   'P 1'
#
loop_
_entity.id
_entity.type
_entity.pdbx_description
1 polymer ?
#
loop_
_entity_poly.entity_id
_entity_poly.type
_entity_poly.pdbx_seq_one_letter_code
_entity_poly.pdbx_strand_id
1 'polypeptide(L)' 'MKKTTASKIKPKRWKTSSGKIFSCREKIKILNQDIEEVNQVCQDALEDALLMDCDESQFRDAIFRVVDNLTNPYKKKEK' A
#
# COMPACT_ATOMS: atom_id res chain seq x y z
N MET A 1 13.39 -18.34 -9.90
CA MET A 1 14.02 -17.49 -8.86
C MET A 1 13.84 -16.02 -9.21
N LYS A 2 12.92 -15.31 -8.55
CA LYS A 2 12.98 -13.86 -8.32
C LYS A 2 12.43 -13.64 -6.91
N LYS A 3 13.32 -13.48 -5.92
CA LYS A 3 12.92 -13.14 -4.55
C LYS A 3 12.51 -11.67 -4.57
N THR A 4 11.22 -11.41 -4.71
CA THR A 4 10.67 -10.05 -4.72
C THR A 4 10.97 -9.36 -3.39
N THR A 5 11.38 -8.11 -3.51
CA THR A 5 11.81 -7.12 -2.51
C THR A 5 10.73 -6.76 -1.47
N ALA A 6 10.12 -7.75 -0.79
CA ALA A 6 9.11 -7.52 0.26
C ALA A 6 9.62 -6.62 1.41
N SER A 7 10.93 -6.56 1.63
CA SER A 7 11.57 -5.74 2.67
C SER A 7 11.54 -4.22 2.39
N LYS A 8 11.27 -3.77 1.16
CA LYS A 8 11.29 -2.33 0.80
C LYS A 8 9.93 -1.63 0.87
N ILE A 9 8.83 -2.37 0.98
CA ILE A 9 7.48 -1.83 0.81
C ILE A 9 6.94 -1.24 2.13
N LYS A 10 7.38 -1.79 3.26
CA LYS A 10 7.00 -1.32 4.60
C LYS A 10 7.90 -0.17 5.07
N PRO A 11 7.35 0.89 5.69
CA PRO A 11 8.15 1.97 6.25
C PRO A 11 9.00 1.47 7.43
N LYS A 12 10.19 2.06 7.61
CA LYS A 12 11.07 1.74 8.76
C LYS A 12 10.42 2.05 10.12
N ARG A 13 9.53 3.05 10.17
CA ARG A 13 8.81 3.47 11.37
C ARG A 13 7.44 4.03 10.99
N TRP A 14 6.39 3.56 11.67
CA TRP A 14 5.05 4.13 11.57
C TRP A 14 4.90 5.36 12.48
N LYS A 15 4.13 6.36 12.04
CA LYS A 15 3.85 7.59 12.79
C LYS A 15 2.35 7.79 12.96
N THR A 16 1.94 8.36 14.10
CA THR A 16 0.57 8.82 14.35
C THR A 16 0.27 10.09 13.55
N SER A 17 -1.01 10.51 13.53
CA SER A 17 -1.42 11.80 12.95
C SER A 17 -0.72 13.01 13.59
N SER A 18 -0.29 12.90 14.85
CA SER A 18 0.52 13.89 15.55
C SER A 18 2.03 13.80 15.28
N GLY A 19 2.47 12.89 14.40
CA GLY A 19 3.87 12.70 14.03
C GLY A 19 4.70 11.84 15.00
N LYS A 20 4.14 11.39 16.12
CA LYS A 20 4.82 10.52 17.09
C LYS A 20 4.98 9.10 16.52
N ILE A 21 6.12 8.47 16.77
CA ILE A 21 6.36 7.08 16.35
C ILE A 21 5.47 6.12 17.16
N PHE A 22 4.88 5.14 16.49
CA PHE A 22 4.16 4.06 17.15
C PHE A 22 5.10 3.28 18.08
N SER A 23 4.71 3.07 19.34
CA SER A 23 5.47 2.26 20.31
C SER A 23 4.87 0.88 20.56
N CYS A 24 3.58 0.69 20.28
CA CYS A 24 2.89 -0.58 20.44
C CYS A 24 3.25 -1.54 19.31
N ARG A 25 3.92 -2.65 19.66
CA ARG A 25 4.36 -3.67 18.69
C ARG A 25 3.21 -4.31 17.93
N GLU A 26 2.09 -4.57 18.61
CA GLU A 26 0.94 -5.22 17.96
C GLU A 26 0.30 -4.33 16.89
N LYS A 27 0.16 -3.03 17.16
CA LYS A 27 -0.32 -2.07 16.14
C LYS A 27 0.61 -2.00 14.93
N ILE A 28 1.93 -2.04 15.15
CA ILE A 28 2.91 -2.06 14.05
C ILE A 28 2.79 -3.35 13.24
N LYS A 29 2.59 -4.49 13.90
CA LYS A 29 2.41 -5.79 13.24
C LYS A 29 1.20 -5.78 12.32
N ILE A 30 0.05 -5.29 12.80
CA ILE A 30 -1.18 -5.17 12.01
C ILE A 30 -0.94 -4.27 10.79
N LEU A 31 -0.40 -3.06 10.98
CA LEU A 31 -0.11 -2.15 9.85
C LEU A 31 0.85 -2.74 8.81
N ASN A 32 1.82 -3.55 9.25
CA ASN A 32 2.72 -4.23 8.34
C ASN A 32 2.01 -5.33 7.54
N GLN A 33 1.09 -6.07 8.19
CA GLN A 33 0.27 -7.07 7.53
C GLN A 33 -0.67 -6.41 6.50
N ASP A 34 -1.30 -5.29 6.84
CA ASP A 34 -2.16 -4.53 5.91
C ASP A 34 -1.38 -4.14 4.63
N ILE A 35 -0.13 -3.66 4.76
CA ILE A 35 0.71 -3.32 3.60
C ILE A 35 1.10 -4.56 2.78
N GLU A 36 1.34 -5.69 3.43
CA GLU A 36 1.65 -6.95 2.74
C GLU A 36 0.43 -7.45 1.96
N GLU A 37 -0.76 -7.37 2.54
CA GLU A 37 -2.02 -7.75 1.89
C GLU A 37 -2.30 -6.87 0.66
N VAL A 38 -2.17 -5.54 0.80
CA VAL A 38 -2.33 -4.62 -0.34
C VAL A 38 -1.33 -4.95 -1.44
N ASN A 39 -0.06 -5.20 -1.10
CA ASN A 39 0.94 -5.56 -2.10
C ASN A 39 0.60 -6.87 -2.83
N GLN A 40 0.09 -7.88 -2.12
CA GLN A 40 -0.29 -9.15 -2.73
C GLN A 40 -1.45 -8.94 -3.72
N VAL A 41 -2.49 -8.23 -3.32
CA VAL A 41 -3.64 -7.92 -4.18
C VAL A 41 -3.21 -7.14 -5.43
N CYS A 42 -2.33 -6.14 -5.28
CA CYS A 42 -1.81 -5.39 -6.42
C CYS A 42 -0.92 -6.25 -7.34
N GLN A 43 -0.17 -7.20 -6.79
CA GLN A 43 0.66 -8.12 -7.57
C GLN A 43 -0.22 -9.08 -8.38
N ASP A 44 -1.23 -9.68 -7.75
CA ASP A 44 -2.19 -10.59 -8.42
C ASP A 44 -2.91 -9.85 -9.56
N ALA A 45 -3.40 -8.63 -9.29
CA ALA A 45 -4.06 -7.81 -10.31
C ALA A 45 -3.13 -7.42 -11.47
N LEU A 46 -1.84 -7.20 -11.21
CA LEU A 46 -0.86 -6.94 -12.26
C LEU A 46 -0.60 -8.18 -13.10
N GLU A 47 -0.50 -9.36 -12.48
CA GLU A 47 -0.33 -10.62 -13.20
C GLU A 47 -1.51 -10.89 -14.14
N ASP A 48 -2.74 -10.66 -13.68
CA ASP A 48 -3.94 -10.76 -14.52
C ASP A 48 -3.92 -9.78 -15.69
N ALA A 49 -3.51 -8.53 -15.46
CA ALA A 49 -3.41 -7.52 -16.51
C ALA A 49 -2.37 -7.90 -17.58
N LEU A 50 -1.22 -8.44 -17.16
CA LEU A 50 -0.18 -8.90 -18.07
C LEU A 50 -0.61 -10.12 -18.88
N LEU A 51 -1.41 -11.03 -18.30
CA LEU A 51 -2.01 -12.16 -19.03
C LEU A 51 -2.98 -11.72 -20.13
N MET A 52 -3.52 -10.51 -20.04
CA MET A 52 -4.38 -9.89 -21.04
C MET A 52 -3.63 -8.96 -22.02
N ASP A 53 -2.29 -9.05 -22.07
CA ASP A 53 -1.42 -8.19 -22.89
C ASP A 53 -1.57 -6.68 -22.60
N CYS A 54 -1.92 -6.31 -21.36
CA CYS A 54 -1.98 -4.91 -20.94
C CYS A 54 -0.58 -4.28 -20.83
N ASP A 55 -0.46 -2.98 -21.12
CA ASP A 55 0.77 -2.24 -20.86
C ASP A 55 1.04 -2.12 -19.35
N GLU A 56 2.17 -2.65 -18.90
CA GLU A 56 2.56 -2.68 -17.49
C GLU A 56 2.59 -1.27 -16.87
N SER A 57 3.12 -0.28 -17.60
CA SER A 57 3.29 1.07 -17.08
C SER A 57 1.95 1.76 -16.86
N GLN A 58 1.03 1.61 -17.83
CA GLN A 58 -0.32 2.11 -17.74
C GLN A 58 -1.10 1.48 -16.58
N PHE A 59 -0.95 0.17 -16.37
CA PHE A 59 -1.62 -0.51 -15.26
C PHE A 59 -1.09 -0.04 -13.90
N ARG A 60 0.23 0.12 -13.76
CA ARG A 60 0.84 0.68 -12.54
C ARG A 60 0.35 2.09 -12.25
N ASP A 61 0.26 2.94 -13.27
CA ASP A 61 -0.29 4.30 -13.14
C ASP A 61 -1.76 4.28 -12.70
N ALA A 62 -2.55 3.32 -13.16
CA ALA A 62 -3.92 3.15 -12.71
C ALA A 62 -4.00 2.78 -11.22
N ILE A 63 -3.15 1.86 -10.74
CA ILE A 63 -3.07 1.54 -9.30
C ILE A 63 -2.66 2.76 -8.48
N PHE A 64 -1.67 3.54 -8.92
CA PHE A 64 -1.28 4.77 -8.21
C PHE A 64 -2.45 5.75 -8.11
N ARG A 65 -3.21 5.94 -9.18
CA ARG A 65 -4.42 6.78 -9.15
C ARG A 65 -5.47 6.26 -8.17
N VAL A 66 -5.64 4.94 -8.02
CA VAL A 66 -6.54 4.38 -7.01
C VAL A 66 -6.11 4.79 -5.60
N VAL A 67 -4.82 4.68 -5.28
CA VAL A 67 -4.27 5.07 -3.98
C VAL A 67 -4.41 6.58 -3.73
N ASP A 68 -4.16 7.41 -4.75
CA ASP A 68 -4.28 8.87 -4.64
C ASP A 68 -5.73 9.35 -4.41
N ASN A 69 -6.72 8.57 -4.86
CA ASN A 69 -8.14 8.90 -4.69
C ASN A 69 -8.75 8.35 -3.38
N LEU A 70 -7.97 7.69 -2.52
CA LEU A 70 -8.46 7.23 -1.23
C LEU A 70 -8.89 8.41 -0.35
N THR A 71 -10.12 8.32 0.18
CA THR A 71 -10.68 9.36 1.06
C THR A 71 -10.50 8.96 2.53
N ASN A 72 -9.95 9.86 3.35
CA ASN A 72 -9.91 9.67 4.79
C ASN A 72 -11.24 10.11 5.44
N PRO A 73 -12.08 9.17 5.94
CA PRO A 73 -13.39 9.51 6.50
C PRO A 73 -13.30 10.24 7.84
N TYR A 74 -12.14 10.22 8.49
CA TYR A 74 -11.90 10.86 9.80
C TYR A 74 -11.31 12.27 9.68
N LYS A 75 -11.04 12.74 8.46
CA LYS A 75 -10.60 14.13 8.25
C LYS A 75 -11.77 15.04 8.60
N LYS A 76 -11.68 15.81 9.69
CA LYS A 76 -12.69 16.82 10.02
C LYS A 76 -12.84 17.76 8.83
N LYS A 77 -14.07 17.93 8.33
CA LYS A 77 -14.39 19.04 7.41
C LYS A 77 -14.12 20.33 8.17
N GLU A 78 -13.16 21.12 7.73
CA GLU A 78 -13.04 22.51 8.16
C GLU A 78 -14.34 23.21 7.77
N LYS A 79 -14.98 23.86 8.74
CA LYS A 79 -16.18 24.68 8.51
C LYS A 79 -15.78 26.05 8.00
#